data_AF-A0A9D4FSB7-F1
#
_entry.id   AF-A0A9D4FSB7-F1
#
_cell.length_a   1.000
_cell.length_b   1.000
_cell.length_c   1.000
_cell.angle_alpha   90.00
_cell.angle_beta   90.00
_cell.angle_gamma   90.00
#
_symmetry.space_group_name_H-M   'P 1'
#
loop_
_entity.id
_entity.type
_entity.pdbx_description
1 polymer ?
#
loop_
_entity_poly.entity_id
_entity_poly.type
_entity_poly.pdbx_seq_one_letter_code
_entity_poly.pdbx_strand_id
1 'polypeptide(L)'
;MWMLRGTWEKIEKRRKPKQKINRCCDQQQKTDLRARYWEVNQKVKKSARQDKRQSVYNLAETASKQTNMTRVYEITRALPVKSFNKSKPVKTRTQ
;
A
#
# COMPACT_ATOMS: atom_id res chain seq x y z
N MET A 1 5.12 -5.20 -15.73
CA MET A 1 5.27 -4.08 -14.78
C MET A 1 4.06 -4.09 -13.84
N TRP A 2 4.25 -4.19 -12.53
CA TRP A 2 3.14 -4.41 -11.58
C TRP A 2 2.39 -3.14 -11.15
N MET A 3 2.97 -1.96 -11.36
CA MET A 3 2.33 -0.67 -11.09
C MET A 3 1.73 -0.06 -12.36
N LEU A 4 0.52 0.49 -12.23
CA LEU A 4 -0.18 1.14 -13.34
C LEU A 4 0.38 2.54 -13.61
N ARG A 5 0.26 3.01 -14.86
CA ARG A 5 0.69 4.37 -15.27
C ARG A 5 0.06 5.46 -14.40
N GLY A 6 -1.21 5.31 -14.01
CA GLY A 6 -1.90 6.25 -13.13
C GLY A 6 -1.32 6.35 -11.71
N THR A 7 -0.59 5.33 -11.22
CA THR A 7 0.15 5.41 -9.95
C THR A 7 1.47 6.16 -10.12
N TRP A 8 2.14 6.01 -11.27
CA TRP A 8 3.34 6.78 -11.60
C TRP A 8 3.09 8.29 -11.67
N GLU A 9 2.00 8.71 -12.31
CA GLU A 9 1.61 10.12 -12.36
C GLU A 9 1.38 10.71 -10.95
N LYS A 10 0.80 9.93 -10.04
CA LYS A 10 0.59 10.35 -8.64
C LYS A 10 1.92 10.44 -7.88
N ILE A 11 2.87 9.56 -8.14
CA ILE A 11 4.23 9.60 -7.59
C ILE A 11 4.95 10.86 -8.06
N GLU A 12 4.80 11.22 -9.33
CA GLU A 12 5.37 12.43 -9.90
C GLU A 12 4.75 13.69 -9.28
N LYS A 13 3.42 13.73 -9.13
CA LYS A 13 2.70 14.81 -8.44
C LYS A 13 3.16 14.98 -6.99
N ARG A 14 3.51 13.89 -6.29
CA ARG A 14 4.07 13.90 -4.93
C ARG A 14 5.49 14.51 -4.89
N ARG A 15 6.28 14.41 -5.96
CA ARG A 15 7.68 14.86 -6.01
C ARG A 15 7.79 16.39 -5.88
N LYS A 16 6.86 17.14 -6.48
CA LYS A 16 6.82 18.62 -6.44
C LYS A 16 6.77 19.19 -5.01
N PRO A 17 5.79 18.85 -4.14
CA PRO A 17 5.76 19.35 -2.77
C PRO A 17 6.93 18.83 -1.94
N LYS A 18 7.42 17.61 -2.20
CA LYS A 18 8.59 17.06 -1.48
C LYS A 18 9.86 17.88 -1.72
N GLN A 19 10.10 18.31 -2.97
CA GLN A 19 11.23 19.17 -3.30
C GLN A 19 11.12 20.55 -2.63
N LYS A 20 9.90 21.12 -2.56
CA LYS A 20 9.66 22.38 -1.85
C LYS A 20 9.97 22.26 -0.35
N ILE A 21 9.51 21.19 0.30
CA ILE A 21 9.83 20.92 1.72
C ILE A 21 11.34 20.84 1.96
N ASN A 22 12.08 20.19 1.05
CA ASN A 22 13.53 20.02 1.20
C ASN A 22 14.30 21.34 0.98
N ARG A 23 13.74 22.30 0.23
CA ARG A 23 14.37 23.60 -0.06
C ARG A 23 14.01 24.69 0.94
N CYS A 24 12.79 24.67 1.48
CA CYS A 24 12.36 25.68 2.46
C CYS A 24 13.19 25.56 3.75
N CYS A 25 13.61 26.69 4.32
CA CYS A 25 14.24 26.74 5.64
C CYS A 25 13.18 26.99 6.74
N ASP A 26 12.25 27.91 6.46
CA ASP A 26 11.17 28.34 7.35
C ASP A 26 10.24 27.19 7.79
N GLN A 27 9.89 27.20 9.08
CA GLN A 27 9.16 26.13 9.76
C GLN A 27 7.66 26.18 9.45
N GLN A 28 7.08 27.38 9.32
CA GLN A 28 5.64 27.55 9.04
C GLN A 28 5.31 27.11 7.61
N GLN A 29 6.13 27.51 6.64
CA GLN A 29 6.00 27.02 5.27
C GLN A 29 6.22 25.51 5.16
N LYS A 30 7.10 24.93 5.97
CA LYS A 30 7.30 23.47 6.04
C LYS A 30 6.06 22.74 6.53
N THR A 31 5.35 23.24 7.55
CA THR A 31 4.15 22.57 8.07
C THR A 31 3.05 22.52 7.01
N ASP A 32 2.82 23.61 6.29
CA ASP A 32 1.80 23.69 5.24
C ASP A 32 2.13 22.77 4.06
N LEU A 33 3.40 22.77 3.63
CA LEU A 33 3.86 21.89 2.56
C LEU A 33 3.83 20.42 2.98
N ARG A 34 4.08 20.10 4.25
CA ARG A 34 3.96 18.74 4.81
C ARG A 34 2.51 18.26 4.77
N ALA A 35 1.54 19.10 5.10
CA ALA A 35 0.11 18.77 4.99
C ALA A 35 -0.26 18.41 3.54
N ARG A 36 0.12 19.27 2.58
CA ARG A 36 -0.09 19.01 1.14
C ARG A 36 0.62 17.74 0.65
N TYR A 37 1.84 17.49 1.12
CA TYR A 37 2.57 16.25 0.80
C TYR A 37 1.85 15.02 1.37
N TRP A 38 1.32 15.11 2.59
CA TRP A 38 0.65 14.00 3.26
C TRP A 38 -0.57 13.52 2.47
N GLU A 39 -1.44 14.43 2.03
CA GLU A 39 -2.62 14.09 1.22
C GLU A 39 -2.26 13.35 -0.08
N VAL A 40 -1.27 13.88 -0.82
CA VAL A 40 -0.83 13.27 -2.08
C VAL A 40 -0.15 11.91 -1.82
N ASN A 41 0.64 11.82 -0.75
CA ASN A 41 1.31 10.59 -0.35
C ASN A 41 0.30 9.49 0.09
N GLN A 42 -0.80 9.86 0.74
CA GLN A 42 -1.88 8.92 1.06
C GLN A 42 -2.52 8.36 -0.21
N LYS A 43 -2.80 9.20 -1.21
CA LYS A 43 -3.36 8.78 -2.51
C LYS A 43 -2.41 7.82 -3.25
N VAL A 44 -1.10 8.11 -3.23
CA VAL A 44 -0.07 7.22 -3.80
C VAL A 44 -0.04 5.88 -3.07
N LYS A 45 -0.03 5.87 -1.74
CA LYS A 45 -0.06 4.62 -0.95
C LYS A 45 -1.31 3.79 -1.24
N LYS A 46 -2.47 4.44 -1.35
CA LYS A 46 -3.74 3.76 -1.68
C LYS A 46 -3.68 3.13 -3.07
N SER A 47 -3.22 3.85 -4.09
CA SER A 47 -3.14 3.31 -5.46
C SER A 47 -2.10 2.20 -5.59
N ALA A 48 -0.91 2.35 -5.00
CA ALA A 48 0.11 1.30 -5.01
C ALA A 48 -0.37 -0.01 -4.36
N ARG A 49 -1.16 0.08 -3.29
CA ARG A 49 -1.81 -1.10 -2.67
C ARG A 49 -2.84 -1.74 -3.58
N GLN A 50 -3.62 -0.93 -4.30
CA GLN A 50 -4.62 -1.42 -5.25
C GLN A 50 -3.98 -2.09 -6.46
N ASP A 51 -2.96 -1.46 -7.05
CA ASP A 51 -2.20 -2.01 -8.18
C ASP A 51 -1.57 -3.36 -7.82
N LYS A 52 -0.99 -3.47 -6.62
CA LYS A 52 -0.47 -4.76 -6.11
C LYS A 52 -1.56 -5.82 -6.01
N ARG A 53 -2.73 -5.47 -5.45
CA ARG A 53 -3.87 -6.42 -5.35
C ARG A 53 -4.34 -6.87 -6.72
N GLN A 54 -4.47 -5.94 -7.67
CA GLN A 54 -4.89 -6.25 -9.03
C GLN A 54 -3.89 -7.16 -9.74
N SER A 55 -2.59 -6.89 -9.57
CA SER A 55 -1.54 -7.74 -10.14
C SER A 55 -1.60 -9.17 -9.60
N VAL A 56 -1.86 -9.35 -8.31
CA VAL A 56 -1.98 -10.70 -7.72
C VAL A 56 -3.30 -11.37 -8.14
N TYR A 57 -4.40 -10.63 -8.20
CA TYR A 57 -5.69 -11.13 -8.66
C TYR A 57 -5.59 -11.65 -10.11
N ASN A 58 -5.02 -10.86 -11.02
CA ASN A 58 -4.87 -11.25 -12.42
C ASN A 58 -3.98 -12.50 -12.56
N LEU A 59 -2.93 -12.62 -11.75
CA LEU A 59 -2.07 -13.81 -11.71
C LEU A 59 -2.82 -15.06 -11.22
N ALA A 60 -3.70 -14.90 -10.23
CA ALA A 60 -4.53 -15.99 -9.73
C ALA A 60 -5.60 -16.40 -10.75
N GLU A 61 -6.23 -15.43 -11.41
CA GLU A 61 -7.24 -15.67 -12.44
C GLU A 61 -6.65 -16.41 -13.65
N THR A 62 -5.47 -16.01 -14.11
CA THR A 62 -4.79 -16.73 -15.21
C THR A 62 -4.41 -18.15 -14.82
N ALA A 63 -3.92 -18.36 -13.59
CA ALA A 63 -3.60 -19.69 -13.07
C ALA A 63 -4.84 -20.59 -12.94
N SER A 64 -5.98 -20.03 -12.52
CA SER A 64 -7.26 -20.75 -12.42
C SER A 64 -7.79 -21.15 -13.80
N LYS A 65 -7.75 -20.24 -14.78
CA LYS A 65 -8.14 -20.55 -16.17
C LYS A 65 -7.25 -21.61 -16.82
N GLN A 66 -5.98 -21.70 -16.41
CA GLN A 66 -5.03 -22.71 -16.88
C GLN A 66 -5.08 -24.03 -16.11
N THR A 67 -6.05 -24.23 -15.19
CA THR A 67 -6.24 -25.46 -14.38
C THR A 67 -5.01 -25.90 -13.55
N ASN A 68 -4.07 -24.99 -13.29
CA ASN A 68 -2.90 -25.28 -12.45
C ASN A 68 -3.23 -25.05 -10.97
N MET A 69 -3.89 -26.04 -10.36
CA MET A 69 -4.32 -26.00 -8.95
C MET A 69 -3.16 -25.78 -7.97
N THR A 70 -1.99 -26.34 -8.27
CA THR A 70 -0.76 -26.16 -7.50
C THR A 70 -0.33 -24.70 -7.48
N ARG A 71 -0.38 -24.01 -8.63
CA ARG A 71 -0.04 -22.59 -8.74
C ARG A 71 -1.04 -21.69 -8.02
N VAL A 72 -2.33 -22.01 -8.08
CA VAL A 72 -3.35 -21.27 -7.32
C VAL A 72 -3.06 -21.36 -5.82
N TYR A 73 -2.78 -22.57 -5.31
CA TYR A 73 -2.44 -22.78 -3.90
C TYR A 73 -1.17 -22.02 -3.47
N GLU A 74 -0.11 -22.06 -4.27
CA GLU A 74 1.12 -21.29 -4.01
C GLU A 74 0.87 -19.79 -3.94
N ILE A 75 0.06 -19.24 -4.85
CA ILE A 75 -0.31 -17.81 -4.87
C ILE A 75 -1.13 -17.46 -3.63
N THR A 76 -2.13 -18.28 -3.27
CA THR A 76 -2.96 -18.07 -2.07
C THR A 76 -2.13 -18.15 -0.79
N ARG A 77 -1.14 -19.06 -0.72
CA ARG A 77 -0.22 -19.16 0.42
C ARG A 77 0.74 -17.97 0.50
N ALA A 78 1.17 -17.43 -0.64
CA ALA A 78 2.04 -16.25 -0.71
C ALA A 78 1.29 -14.94 -0.42
N LEU A 79 -0.05 -14.93 -0.50
CA LEU A 79 -0.85 -13.78 -0.08
C LEU A 79 -0.70 -13.57 1.43
N PRO A 80 -0.49 -12.32 1.89
CA PRO A 80 -0.43 -12.03 3.31
C PRO A 80 -1.81 -12.29 3.91
N VAL A 81 -1.97 -13.43 4.57
CA VAL A 81 -3.08 -13.69 5.48
C VAL A 81 -3.02 -12.57 6.52
N LYS A 82 -4.06 -11.73 6.57
CA LYS A 82 -4.25 -10.85 7.73
C LYS A 82 -4.24 -11.76 8.94
N SER A 83 -3.16 -11.75 9.72
CA SER A 83 -3.17 -12.36 11.04
C SER A 83 -4.21 -11.59 11.82
N PHE A 84 -5.42 -12.15 11.92
CA PHE A 84 -6.38 -11.71 12.91
C PHE A 84 -5.72 -11.96 14.26
N ASN A 85 -5.14 -10.91 14.83
CA ASN A 85 -4.72 -10.93 16.22
C ASN A 85 -5.98 -11.22 17.03
N LYS A 86 -6.19 -12.47 17.42
CA LYS A 86 -7.18 -12.80 18.44
C LYS A 86 -6.65 -12.14 19.71
N SER A 87 -7.28 -11.04 20.15
CA SER A 87 -7.01 -10.48 21.47
C SER A 87 -7.32 -11.60 22.47
N LYS A 88 -6.30 -12.23 23.02
CA LYS A 88 -6.49 -13.17 24.12
C LYS A 88 -6.97 -12.33 25.31
N PRO A 89 -8.12 -12.62 25.95
CA PRO A 89 -8.44 -11.99 27.21
C PRO A 89 -7.38 -12.39 28.22
N VAL A 90 -6.64 -11.41 28.75
CA VAL A 90 -5.74 -11.61 29.88
C VAL A 90 -6.63 -11.89 31.08
N LYS A 91 -6.63 -13.13 31.59
CA LYS A 91 -7.24 -13.43 32.88
C LYS A 91 -6.45 -12.69 33.96
N THR A 92 -6.97 -11.58 34.46
CA THR A 92 -6.52 -11.01 35.74
C THR A 92 -7.05 -11.90 36.86
N ARG A 93 -6.15 -12.50 37.63
CA ARG A 93 -6.49 -13.24 38.85
C ARG A 93 -6.37 -12.26 40.02
N THR A 94 -7.50 -11.89 40.60
CA THR A 94 -7.56 -11.13 41.85
C THR A 94 -7.86 -12.10 42.99
N GLN A 95 -6.87 -12.35 43.85
CA GLN A 95 -7.00 -12.64 45.28
C GLN A 95 -5.68 -12.26 45.94
#